data_AF-A0A7S3QVU8-F1
#
_entry.id   AF-A0A7S3QVU8-F1
#
_cell.length_a   1.000
_cell.length_b   1.000
_cell.length_c   1.000
_cell.angle_alpha   90.00
_cell.angle_beta   90.00
_cell.angle_gamma   90.00
#
_symmetry.space_group_name_H-M   'P 1'
#
loop_
_entity.id
_entity.type
_entity.pdbx_description
1 polymer ?
#
loop_
_entity_poly.entity_id
_entity_poly.type
_entity_poly.pdbx_seq_one_letter_code
_entity_poly.pdbx_strand_id
1 'polypeptide(L)'
;MAQMRIQNVTHARQVHFLPWSPCGCSNGRVRMHAAWKTAAMAKPQVARPGTGPQVANILVIGAGVAGLTSALRILQEVPNARCTVVADKLAALTTSQGAAGLWGPYKLSDTPEDQIMRWSAETHRHLQELYHSPEAAPAGISTCQCHWLHDAPTPPPFWAPIVHQWQPMEERELALFNASWATQAPPLVQGWAHQSLL
;
A
#
# COMPACT_ATOMS: atom_id res chain seq x y z
N MET A 1 24.08 4.60 6.04
CA MET A 1 22.79 5.31 5.86
C MET A 1 22.08 4.69 4.68
N ALA A 2 20.92 4.08 4.91
CA ALA A 2 20.08 3.53 3.84
C ALA A 2 19.47 4.68 3.01
N GLN A 3 19.56 4.62 1.68
CA GLN A 3 19.01 5.63 0.78
C GLN A 3 17.86 5.02 -0.04
N MET A 4 16.65 5.54 0.15
CA MET A 4 15.49 5.21 -0.70
C MET A 4 15.32 6.30 -1.77
N ARG A 5 15.24 5.91 -3.04
CA ARG A 5 14.96 6.82 -4.15
C ARG A 5 13.68 6.42 -4.86
N ILE A 6 12.72 7.34 -4.97
CA ILE A 6 11.47 7.14 -5.73
C ILE A 6 11.59 7.88 -7.06
N GLN A 7 11.28 7.20 -8.18
CA GLN A 7 11.32 7.76 -9.53
C GLN A 7 9.98 7.57 -10.24
N ASN A 8 9.49 8.63 -10.89
CA ASN A 8 8.31 8.56 -11.75
C ASN A 8 8.72 8.20 -13.18
N VAL A 9 8.12 7.14 -13.73
CA VAL A 9 8.41 6.64 -15.09
C VAL A 9 7.91 7.60 -16.18
N THR A 10 6.83 8.34 -15.95
CA THR A 10 6.28 9.29 -16.95
C THR A 10 7.15 10.54 -17.12
N HIS A 11 8.04 10.82 -16.18
CA HIS A 11 9.01 11.90 -16.23
C HIS A 11 10.42 11.36 -15.99
N ALA A 12 10.85 10.39 -16.80
CA ALA A 12 12.27 10.05 -16.92
C ALA A 12 13.08 11.19 -17.59
N ARG A 13 13.06 12.38 -16.97
CA ARG A 13 14.08 13.40 -17.14
C ARG A 13 14.76 13.54 -15.78
N GLN A 14 16.05 13.23 -15.74
CA GLN A 14 16.90 13.66 -14.64
C GLN A 14 16.74 15.19 -14.52
N VAL A 15 16.22 15.67 -13.38
CA VAL A 15 16.31 17.09 -13.05
C VAL A 15 17.74 17.34 -12.60
N HIS A 16 18.60 17.70 -13.55
CA HIS A 16 19.90 18.31 -13.25
C HIS A 16 19.68 19.81 -13.23
N PHE A 17 19.92 20.45 -12.08
CA PHE A 17 20.16 21.89 -12.04
C PHE A 17 21.54 22.15 -12.65
N LEU A 18 21.57 22.74 -13.84
CA LEU A 18 22.78 23.32 -14.42
C LEU A 18 22.69 24.84 -14.39
N PRO A 19 23.77 25.55 -14.02
CA PRO A 19 23.81 27.00 -14.05
C PRO A 19 23.75 27.54 -15.48
N TRP A 20 23.04 28.66 -15.62
CA TRP A 20 22.74 29.36 -16.86
C TRP A 20 24.00 29.95 -17.52
N SER A 21 24.10 29.85 -18.84
CA SER A 21 24.88 30.75 -19.70
C SER A 21 24.32 30.78 -21.13
N PRO A 22 24.48 31.88 -21.88
CA PRO A 22 23.57 32.25 -22.97
C PRO A 22 24.13 31.98 -24.38
N CYS A 23 23.23 32.15 -25.35
CA CYS A 23 23.44 32.53 -26.77
C CYS A 23 23.25 31.44 -27.84
N GLY A 24 22.42 31.79 -28.85
CA GLY A 24 22.61 31.32 -30.23
C GLY A 24 21.38 30.75 -30.95
N CYS A 25 20.50 31.60 -31.46
CA CYS A 25 19.48 31.22 -32.46
C CYS A 25 20.12 30.82 -33.81
N SER A 26 19.55 29.85 -34.53
CA SER A 26 18.84 30.11 -35.80
C SER A 26 18.32 28.85 -36.51
N ASN A 27 17.12 29.02 -37.07
CA ASN A 27 16.56 28.39 -38.27
C ASN A 27 16.19 26.89 -38.27
N GLY A 28 14.88 26.65 -38.04
CA GLY A 28 14.02 26.14 -39.11
C GLY A 28 13.97 24.62 -39.34
N ARG A 29 12.84 24.03 -38.89
CA ARG A 29 12.20 22.79 -39.38
C ARG A 29 12.65 21.47 -38.71
N VAL A 30 11.91 21.03 -37.68
CA VAL A 30 11.99 19.67 -37.14
C VAL A 30 10.82 18.85 -37.68
N ARG A 31 11.10 17.90 -38.60
CA ARG A 31 10.22 16.77 -38.89
C ARG A 31 10.45 15.72 -37.79
N MET A 32 9.42 15.42 -37.00
CA MET A 32 9.46 14.27 -36.09
C MET A 32 9.25 12.98 -36.88
N HIS A 33 10.32 12.24 -37.15
CA HIS A 33 10.24 10.81 -37.36
C HIS A 33 10.64 10.14 -36.05
N ALA A 34 9.69 9.47 -35.39
CA ALA A 34 9.95 8.60 -34.26
C ALA A 34 10.72 7.37 -34.74
N ALA A 35 12.05 7.46 -34.78
CA ALA A 35 12.92 6.32 -34.99
C ALA A 35 13.23 5.69 -33.63
N TRP A 36 12.47 4.66 -33.27
CA TRP A 36 12.89 3.72 -32.24
C TRP A 36 14.17 3.00 -32.73
N LYS A 37 15.33 3.33 -32.17
CA LYS A 37 16.51 2.48 -32.32
C LYS A 37 16.50 1.51 -31.15
N THR A 38 16.19 0.24 -31.40
CA THR A 38 16.55 -0.86 -30.50
C THR A 38 18.07 -0.95 -30.48
N ALA A 39 18.70 -0.20 -29.58
CA ALA A 39 20.05 -0.52 -29.15
C ALA A 39 19.96 -1.86 -28.42
N ALA A 40 20.55 -2.91 -28.99
CA ALA A 40 20.75 -4.16 -28.30
C ALA A 40 21.49 -3.84 -26.99
N MET A 41 20.78 -3.91 -25.86
CA MET A 41 21.41 -3.71 -24.56
C MET A 41 22.36 -4.87 -24.36
N ALA A 42 23.66 -4.57 -24.29
CA ALA A 42 24.65 -5.57 -23.89
C ALA A 42 24.22 -6.16 -22.55
N LYS A 43 24.20 -7.49 -22.44
CA LYS A 43 23.93 -8.19 -21.18
C LYS A 43 24.86 -7.60 -20.10
N PRO A 44 24.34 -7.14 -18.96
CA PRO A 44 25.18 -6.62 -17.90
C PRO A 44 26.13 -7.74 -17.47
N GLN A 45 27.43 -7.51 -17.62
CA GLN A 45 28.44 -8.42 -17.11
C GLN A 45 28.39 -8.34 -15.59
N VAL A 46 27.96 -9.42 -14.94
CA VAL A 46 28.03 -9.56 -13.48
C VAL A 46 29.50 -9.67 -13.12
N ALA A 47 30.06 -8.61 -12.53
CA ALA A 47 31.43 -8.62 -12.03
C ALA A 47 31.59 -9.72 -10.97
N ARG A 48 32.72 -10.46 -11.01
CA ARG A 48 33.07 -11.45 -9.96
C ARG A 48 33.18 -10.73 -8.61
N PRO A 49 32.64 -11.29 -7.52
CA PRO A 49 32.66 -10.60 -6.24
C PRO A 49 34.09 -10.47 -5.72
N GLY A 50 34.60 -9.24 -5.72
CA GLY A 50 35.73 -8.84 -4.89
C GLY A 50 35.28 -8.75 -3.42
N THR A 51 36.22 -8.95 -2.50
CA THR A 51 36.04 -8.99 -1.03
C THR A 51 35.74 -7.61 -0.42
N GLY A 52 34.70 -6.94 -0.90
CA GLY A 52 34.10 -5.76 -0.28
C GLY A 52 32.67 -6.04 0.21
N PRO A 53 32.09 -5.20 1.08
CA PRO A 53 30.69 -5.36 1.49
C PRO A 53 29.80 -5.29 0.25
N GLN A 54 29.14 -6.40 -0.09
CA GLN A 54 28.26 -6.47 -1.24
C GLN A 54 27.01 -5.63 -0.98
N VAL A 55 26.80 -4.61 -1.81
CA VAL A 55 25.62 -3.76 -1.79
C VAL A 55 24.54 -4.44 -2.62
N ALA A 56 23.42 -4.79 -1.99
CA ALA A 56 22.27 -5.36 -2.68
C ALA A 56 21.43 -4.24 -3.31
N ASN A 57 21.53 -4.05 -4.64
CA ASN A 57 20.71 -3.09 -5.36
C ASN A 57 19.36 -3.71 -5.73
N ILE A 58 18.27 -3.15 -5.19
CA ILE A 58 16.92 -3.71 -5.29
C ILE A 58 16.01 -2.68 -5.98
N LEU A 59 15.25 -3.14 -6.97
CA LEU A 59 14.25 -2.35 -7.68
C LEU A 59 12.86 -2.80 -7.23
N VAL A 60 12.07 -1.86 -6.71
CA VAL A 60 10.67 -2.08 -6.34
C VAL A 60 9.79 -1.38 -7.37
N ILE A 61 8.83 -2.11 -7.94
CA ILE A 61 7.90 -1.57 -8.94
C ILE A 61 6.58 -1.26 -8.25
N GLY A 62 6.17 0.01 -8.30
CA GLY A 62 4.94 0.53 -7.71
C GLY A 62 5.18 1.31 -6.41
N ALA A 63 4.50 2.46 -6.30
CA ALA A 63 4.58 3.37 -5.15
C ALA A 63 3.25 3.44 -4.35
N GLY A 64 2.43 2.39 -4.43
CA GLY A 64 1.29 2.19 -3.54
C GLY A 64 1.72 1.57 -2.21
N VAL A 65 0.75 1.28 -1.33
CA VAL A 65 1.02 0.77 0.02
C VAL A 65 1.91 -0.47 0.00
N ALA A 66 1.62 -1.46 -0.84
CA ALA A 66 2.40 -2.70 -0.93
C ALA A 66 3.86 -2.46 -1.39
N GLY A 67 4.08 -1.54 -2.33
CA GLY A 67 5.42 -1.24 -2.83
C GLY A 67 6.27 -0.47 -1.82
N LEU A 68 5.68 0.56 -1.20
CA LEU A 68 6.38 1.37 -0.21
C LEU A 68 6.69 0.60 1.08
N THR A 69 5.74 -0.18 1.60
CA THR A 69 5.98 -1.02 2.78
C THR A 69 7.02 -2.09 2.50
N SER A 70 6.97 -2.74 1.33
CA SER A 70 7.99 -3.72 0.93
C SER A 70 9.38 -3.08 0.83
N ALA A 71 9.49 -1.91 0.17
CA ALA A 71 10.75 -1.18 0.07
C ALA A 71 11.33 -0.83 1.46
N LEU A 72 10.47 -0.37 2.37
CA LEU A 72 10.85 -0.05 3.75
C LEU A 72 11.34 -1.29 4.51
N ARG A 73 10.57 -2.39 4.48
CA ARG A 73 10.94 -3.64 5.16
C ARG A 73 12.26 -4.20 4.62
N ILE A 74 12.48 -4.15 3.30
CA ILE A 74 13.76 -4.56 2.70
C ILE A 74 14.92 -3.71 3.23
N LEU A 75 14.76 -2.39 3.32
CA LEU A 75 15.80 -1.50 3.84
C LEU A 75 16.11 -1.74 5.33
N GLN A 76 15.13 -2.22 6.10
CA GLN A 76 15.29 -2.54 7.52
C GLN A 76 15.98 -3.90 7.73
N GLU A 77 15.61 -4.90 6.93
CA GLU A 77 16.00 -6.31 7.17
C GLU A 77 17.21 -6.77 6.35
N VAL A 78 17.49 -6.15 5.20
CA VAL A 78 18.57 -6.57 4.29
C VAL A 78 19.81 -5.67 4.49
N PRO A 79 20.93 -6.21 5.02
CA PRO A 79 22.15 -5.43 5.23
C PRO A 79 22.68 -4.85 3.91
N ASN A 80 23.11 -3.60 3.94
CA ASN A 80 23.65 -2.88 2.78
C ASN A 80 22.70 -2.83 1.56
N ALA A 81 21.39 -2.99 1.76
CA ALA A 81 20.43 -2.83 0.69
C ALA A 81 20.31 -1.37 0.22
N ARG A 82 20.13 -1.21 -1.09
CA ARG A 82 19.79 0.05 -1.73
C ARG A 82 18.54 -0.16 -2.58
N CYS A 83 17.43 0.39 -2.11
CA CYS A 83 16.14 0.29 -2.80
C CYS A 83 15.88 1.49 -3.71
N THR A 84 15.52 1.22 -4.96
CA THR A 84 14.94 2.20 -5.88
C THR A 84 13.50 1.82 -6.16
N VAL A 85 12.56 2.73 -5.91
CA VAL A 85 11.15 2.54 -6.22
C VAL A 85 10.84 3.24 -7.55
N VAL A 86 10.25 2.50 -8.47
CA VAL A 86 9.86 3.00 -9.79
C VAL A 86 8.37 2.81 -9.97
N ALA A 87 7.64 3.87 -10.30
CA ALA A 87 6.19 3.82 -10.50
C ALA A 87 5.74 4.77 -11.60
N ASP A 88 4.65 4.42 -12.29
CA ASP A 88 3.98 5.28 -13.27
C ASP A 88 3.17 6.41 -12.60
N LYS A 89 2.60 6.10 -11.43
CA LYS A 89 1.77 6.98 -10.59
C LYS A 89 2.37 7.08 -9.19
N LEU A 90 2.31 8.28 -8.62
CA LEU A 90 2.75 8.58 -7.26
C LEU A 90 1.61 9.17 -6.44
N ALA A 91 1.67 8.99 -5.12
CA ALA A 91 0.80 9.64 -4.14
C ALA A 91 -0.70 9.54 -4.49
N ALA A 92 -1.34 10.68 -4.78
CA ALA A 92 -2.77 10.85 -5.03
C ALA A 92 -3.33 10.10 -6.25
N LEU A 93 -2.47 9.45 -7.04
CA LEU A 93 -2.86 8.72 -8.24
C LEU A 93 -2.78 7.20 -8.05
N THR A 94 -2.44 6.72 -6.85
CA THR A 94 -2.37 5.29 -6.56
C THR A 94 -3.73 4.77 -6.10
N THR A 95 -4.05 3.50 -6.40
CA THR A 95 -5.26 2.83 -5.88
C THR A 95 -5.33 2.88 -4.35
N SER A 96 -4.17 2.85 -3.68
CA SER A 96 -4.07 2.95 -2.22
C SER A 96 -4.60 4.27 -1.67
N GLN A 97 -4.51 5.38 -2.42
CA GLN A 97 -5.05 6.66 -1.97
C GLN A 97 -6.59 6.72 -2.05
N GLY A 98 -7.20 6.00 -2.98
CA GLY A 98 -8.65 5.86 -3.09
C GLY A 98 -9.25 4.78 -2.17
N ALA A 99 -8.42 4.10 -1.38
CA ALA A 99 -8.89 3.07 -0.45
C ALA A 99 -9.60 3.70 0.75
N ALA A 100 -10.58 2.99 1.32
CA ALA A 100 -11.34 3.47 2.48
C ALA A 100 -10.51 3.50 3.79
N GLY A 101 -9.37 2.79 3.84
CA GLY A 101 -8.48 2.75 5.00
C GLY A 101 -8.84 1.71 6.07
N LEU A 102 -10.08 1.20 6.07
CA LEU A 102 -10.53 0.28 7.12
C LEU A 102 -9.80 -1.07 7.05
N TRP A 103 -9.23 -1.48 8.17
CA TRP A 103 -8.67 -2.82 8.32
C TRP A 103 -9.79 -3.88 8.38
N GLY A 104 -9.73 -4.86 7.49
CA GLY A 104 -10.73 -5.94 7.38
C GLY A 104 -10.32 -6.97 6.33
N PRO A 105 -9.88 -8.18 6.73
CA PRO A 105 -9.46 -9.21 5.79
C PRO A 105 -10.64 -9.81 5.00
N TYR A 106 -10.39 -10.13 3.73
CA TYR A 106 -11.31 -10.86 2.87
C TYR A 106 -10.71 -12.19 2.46
N LYS A 107 -11.55 -13.22 2.26
CA LYS A 107 -11.09 -14.48 1.65
C LYS A 107 -10.76 -14.22 0.17
N LEU A 108 -9.53 -14.49 -0.22
CA LEU A 108 -9.06 -14.42 -1.60
C LEU A 108 -9.07 -15.84 -2.16
N SER A 109 -9.67 -16.03 -3.33
CA SER A 109 -10.06 -17.34 -3.89
C SER A 109 -8.99 -18.42 -3.76
N ASP A 110 -7.77 -18.13 -4.19
CA ASP A 110 -6.70 -19.13 -4.29
C ASP A 110 -5.67 -19.03 -3.14
N THR A 111 -5.87 -18.12 -2.19
CA THR A 111 -4.92 -17.91 -1.08
C THR A 111 -5.36 -18.72 0.14
N PRO A 112 -4.50 -19.61 0.68
CA PRO A 112 -4.82 -20.37 1.89
C PRO A 112 -5.21 -19.48 3.07
N GLU A 113 -6.29 -19.84 3.76
CA GLU A 113 -6.86 -19.06 4.86
C GLU A 113 -5.86 -18.83 6.01
N ASP A 114 -5.02 -19.82 6.31
CA ASP A 114 -3.97 -19.72 7.33
C ASP A 114 -2.93 -18.64 7.00
N GLN A 115 -2.63 -18.43 5.71
CA GLN A 115 -1.73 -17.37 5.27
C GLN A 115 -2.39 -16.00 5.38
N ILE A 116 -3.64 -15.88 4.94
CA ILE A 116 -4.42 -14.65 5.10
C ILE A 116 -4.48 -14.28 6.57
N MET A 117 -4.80 -15.24 7.44
CA MET A 117 -4.86 -15.02 8.88
C MET A 117 -3.52 -14.56 9.44
N ARG A 118 -2.42 -15.21 9.07
CA ARG A 118 -1.07 -14.84 9.54
C ARG A 118 -0.70 -13.42 9.15
N TRP A 119 -0.79 -13.09 7.86
CA TRP A 119 -0.45 -11.74 7.37
C TRP A 119 -1.37 -10.68 7.94
N SER A 120 -2.67 -10.99 8.07
CA SER A 120 -3.64 -10.07 8.67
C SER A 120 -3.31 -9.79 10.13
N ALA A 121 -3.02 -10.83 10.92
CA ALA A 121 -2.67 -10.69 12.33
C ALA A 121 -1.37 -9.90 12.52
N GLU A 122 -0.34 -10.17 11.71
CA GLU A 122 0.91 -9.41 11.73
C GLU A 122 0.70 -7.95 11.35
N THR A 123 -0.11 -7.69 10.32
CA THR A 123 -0.46 -6.33 9.89
C THR A 123 -1.21 -5.58 10.99
N HIS A 124 -2.24 -6.19 11.57
CA HIS A 124 -3.05 -5.59 12.62
C HIS A 124 -2.19 -5.25 13.84
N ARG A 125 -1.31 -6.17 14.28
CA ARG A 125 -0.37 -5.92 15.38
C ARG A 125 0.54 -4.71 15.09
N HIS A 126 1.09 -4.64 13.88
CA HIS A 126 1.94 -3.51 13.49
C HIS A 126 1.17 -2.18 13.50
N LEU A 127 -0.06 -2.16 13.00
CA LEU A 127 -0.92 -0.98 13.04
C LEU A 127 -1.27 -0.58 14.48
N GLN A 128 -1.45 -1.54 15.39
CA GLN A 128 -1.65 -1.26 16.82
C GLN A 128 -0.41 -0.66 17.47
N GLU A 129 0.77 -1.18 17.17
CA GLU A 129 2.04 -0.62 17.65
C GLU A 129 2.20 0.83 17.19
N LEU A 130 1.89 1.13 15.92
CA LEU A 130 1.87 2.49 15.37
C LEU A 130 0.81 3.36 16.02
N TYR A 131 -0.39 2.83 16.28
CA TYR A 131 -1.46 3.57 16.95
C TYR A 131 -1.06 4.02 18.36
N HIS A 132 -0.27 3.21 19.07
CA HIS A 132 0.25 3.54 20.40
C HIS A 132 1.51 4.40 20.39
N SER A 133 2.04 4.75 19.20
CA SER A 133 3.24 5.55 19.06
C SER A 133 2.93 7.02 18.73
N PRO A 134 3.88 7.95 18.94
CA PRO A 134 3.71 9.35 18.56
C PRO A 134 3.47 9.57 17.05
N GLU A 135 3.79 8.57 16.22
CA GLU A 135 3.67 8.60 14.78
C GLU A 135 2.26 8.26 14.28
N ALA A 136 1.32 7.85 15.15
CA ALA A 136 -0.04 7.47 14.78
C ALA A 136 -0.72 8.49 13.85
N ALA A 137 -0.84 9.75 14.31
CA ALA A 137 -1.52 10.80 13.55
C ALA A 137 -0.79 11.16 12.24
N PRO A 138 0.55 11.37 12.22
CA PRO A 138 1.28 11.55 10.96
C PRO A 138 1.16 10.38 9.98
N ALA A 139 1.05 9.15 10.48
CA ALA A 139 0.87 7.94 9.67
C ALA A 139 -0.58 7.75 9.19
N GLY A 140 -1.52 8.58 9.65
CA GLY A 140 -2.94 8.47 9.35
C GLY A 140 -3.65 7.36 10.11
N ILE A 141 -3.03 6.83 11.18
CA ILE A 141 -3.57 5.70 11.93
C ILE A 141 -4.50 6.15 13.05
N SER A 142 -5.72 5.61 13.09
CA SER A 142 -6.68 5.85 14.17
C SER A 142 -7.56 4.62 14.42
N THR A 143 -8.22 4.57 15.58
CA THR A 143 -9.22 3.52 15.84
C THR A 143 -10.62 4.00 15.50
N CYS A 144 -11.45 3.12 14.96
CA CYS A 144 -12.86 3.36 14.72
C CYS A 144 -13.72 2.18 15.16
N GLN A 145 -14.90 2.46 15.69
CA GLN A 145 -15.91 1.44 15.94
C GLN A 145 -16.65 1.13 14.64
N CYS A 146 -16.81 -0.15 14.33
CA CYS A 146 -17.43 -0.61 13.10
C CYS A 146 -18.51 -1.65 13.38
N HIS A 147 -19.64 -1.49 12.71
CA HIS A 147 -20.75 -2.44 12.72
C HIS A 147 -20.83 -3.13 11.36
N TRP A 148 -20.82 -4.46 11.36
CA TRP A 148 -21.02 -5.28 10.17
C TRP A 148 -22.40 -5.89 10.24
N LEU A 149 -23.29 -5.48 9.33
CA LEU A 149 -24.71 -5.80 9.38
C LEU A 149 -25.06 -6.80 8.27
N HIS A 150 -25.95 -7.74 8.58
CA HIS A 150 -26.39 -8.79 7.67
C HIS A 150 -27.92 -8.89 7.67
N ASP A 151 -28.47 -9.20 6.49
CA ASP A 151 -29.89 -9.45 6.25
C ASP A 151 -30.30 -10.91 6.56
N ALA A 152 -29.33 -11.78 6.81
CA ALA A 152 -29.51 -13.16 7.25
C ALA A 152 -28.49 -13.50 8.37
N PRO A 153 -28.76 -14.52 9.21
CA PRO A 153 -27.79 -14.94 10.20
C PRO A 153 -26.51 -15.47 9.54
N THR A 154 -25.35 -14.99 9.97
CA THR A 154 -24.03 -15.35 9.46
C THR A 154 -23.11 -15.86 10.57
N PRO A 155 -22.20 -16.79 10.28
CA PRO A 155 -21.18 -17.16 11.23
C PRO A 155 -20.19 -16.00 11.46
N PRO A 156 -19.46 -16.01 12.60
CA PRO A 156 -18.35 -15.10 12.83
C PRO A 156 -17.38 -15.02 11.65
N PRO A 157 -16.84 -13.84 11.31
CA PRO A 157 -15.75 -13.78 10.35
C PRO A 157 -14.53 -14.51 10.92
N PHE A 158 -13.80 -15.23 10.06
CA PHE A 158 -12.65 -16.05 10.45
C PHE A 158 -11.53 -15.25 11.15
N TRP A 159 -11.45 -13.95 10.89
CA TRP A 159 -10.49 -13.01 11.48
C TRP A 159 -11.00 -12.32 12.76
N ALA A 160 -12.21 -12.62 13.24
CA ALA A 160 -12.74 -12.09 14.50
C ALA A 160 -11.75 -12.19 15.69
N PRO A 161 -10.94 -13.26 15.84
CA PRO A 161 -9.95 -13.34 16.93
C PRO A 161 -8.79 -12.34 16.85
N ILE A 162 -8.61 -11.64 15.72
CA ILE A 162 -7.49 -10.70 15.53
C ILE A 162 -7.82 -9.31 16.10
N VAL A 163 -9.08 -8.88 16.00
CA VAL A 163 -9.53 -7.54 16.41
C VAL A 163 -9.93 -7.50 17.87
N HIS A 164 -9.90 -6.31 18.46
CA HIS A 164 -10.35 -6.11 19.83
C HIS A 164 -11.86 -5.99 19.90
N GLN A 165 -12.44 -6.53 20.98
CA GLN A 165 -13.84 -6.31 21.36
C GLN A 165 -14.85 -6.70 20.27
N TRP A 166 -14.52 -7.72 19.47
CA TRP A 166 -15.50 -8.29 18.56
C TRP A 166 -16.63 -8.95 19.35
N GLN A 167 -17.88 -8.59 19.04
CA GLN A 167 -19.07 -9.13 19.69
C GLN A 167 -20.25 -9.17 18.71
N PRO A 168 -21.15 -10.17 18.82
CA PRO A 168 -22.47 -10.09 18.17
C PRO A 168 -23.25 -8.89 18.71
N MET A 169 -24.00 -8.24 17.82
CA MET A 169 -24.87 -7.13 18.21
C MET A 169 -26.14 -7.64 18.87
N GLU A 170 -26.56 -6.95 19.91
CA GLU A 170 -27.81 -7.24 20.61
C GLU A 170 -29.02 -6.75 19.80
N GLU A 171 -30.19 -7.35 20.05
CA GLU A 171 -31.42 -7.02 19.31
C GLU A 171 -31.82 -5.54 19.47
N ARG A 172 -31.55 -4.94 20.63
CA ARG A 172 -31.76 -3.49 20.86
C ARG A 172 -30.86 -2.61 19.99
N GLU A 173 -29.65 -3.06 19.68
CA GLU A 173 -28.70 -2.31 18.85
C GLU A 173 -29.11 -2.44 17.38
N LEU A 174 -29.49 -3.65 16.95
CA LEU A 174 -30.02 -3.91 15.61
C LEU A 174 -31.31 -3.11 15.33
N ALA A 175 -32.17 -2.95 16.34
CA ALA A 175 -33.37 -2.14 16.22
C ALA A 175 -33.10 -0.68 15.80
N LEU A 176 -31.96 -0.09 16.20
CA LEU A 176 -31.57 1.27 15.81
C LEU A 176 -31.28 1.37 14.30
N PHE A 177 -30.64 0.35 13.74
CA PHE A 177 -30.36 0.28 12.30
C PHE A 177 -31.62 -0.03 11.51
N ASN A 178 -32.46 -0.95 11.99
CA ASN A 178 -33.74 -1.25 11.37
C ASN A 178 -34.67 -0.04 11.33
N ALA A 179 -34.75 0.74 12.41
CA ALA A 179 -35.59 1.95 12.43
C ALA A 179 -35.14 3.02 11.43
N SER A 180 -33.83 3.13 11.19
CA SER A 180 -33.27 4.11 10.25
C SER A 180 -33.31 3.65 8.78
N TRP A 181 -33.24 2.34 8.54
CA TRP A 181 -33.17 1.75 7.18
C TRP A 181 -34.52 1.15 6.72
N ALA A 182 -35.55 1.20 7.57
CA ALA A 182 -36.87 0.59 7.37
C ALA A 182 -37.59 0.95 6.06
N THR A 183 -37.21 2.04 5.40
CA THR A 183 -37.92 2.50 4.18
C THR A 183 -37.45 1.83 2.89
N GLN A 184 -36.33 1.08 2.89
CA GLN A 184 -35.71 0.62 1.63
C GLN A 184 -35.16 -0.83 1.63
N ALA A 185 -35.06 -1.51 2.77
CA ALA A 185 -34.44 -2.83 2.87
C ALA A 185 -35.17 -3.78 3.85
N PRO A 186 -35.04 -5.11 3.70
CA PRO A 186 -35.48 -6.06 4.71
C PRO A 186 -34.82 -5.79 6.07
N PRO A 187 -35.48 -6.16 7.19
CA PRO A 187 -34.90 -5.96 8.51
C PRO A 187 -33.60 -6.75 8.65
N LEU A 188 -32.58 -6.09 9.17
CA LEU A 188 -31.35 -6.71 9.64
C LEU A 188 -31.69 -7.67 10.77
N VAL A 189 -31.19 -8.90 10.64
CA VAL A 189 -31.42 -9.97 11.60
C VAL A 189 -30.16 -10.32 12.38
N GLN A 190 -28.99 -9.82 11.96
CA GLN A 190 -27.73 -10.01 12.65
C GLN A 190 -26.75 -8.88 12.37
N GLY A 191 -25.88 -8.62 13.34
CA GLY A 191 -24.73 -7.74 13.16
C GLY A 191 -23.60 -8.07 14.12
N TRP A 192 -22.43 -7.49 13.86
CA TRP A 192 -21.23 -7.62 14.67
C TRP A 192 -20.63 -6.25 14.92
N ALA A 193 -20.24 -5.95 16.16
CA ALA A 193 -19.48 -4.77 16.51
C ALA A 193 -18.01 -5.14 16.76
N HIS A 194 -17.08 -4.31 16.32
CA HIS A 194 -15.68 -4.40 16.70
C HIS A 194 -14.97 -3.06 16.54
N GLN A 195 -13.83 -2.92 17.21
CA GLN A 195 -12.91 -1.81 16.97
C GLN A 195 -11.92 -2.21 15.87
N SER A 196 -11.80 -1.38 14.84
CA SER A 196 -10.82 -1.56 13.77
C SER A 196 -9.89 -0.35 13.67
N LEU A 197 -8.87 -0.48 12.81
CA LEU A 197 -7.89 0.58 12.53
C LEU A 197 -8.13 1.15 11.12
N LEU A 198 -8.05 2.48 11.02
CA LEU A 198 -8.04 3.28 9.79
C LEU A 198 -6.63 3.79 9.53
#